data_AF-A0A0G8AY07-F1
#
_entry.id   AF-A0A0G8AY07-F1
#
_cell.length_a   1.000
_cell.length_b   1.000
_cell.length_c   1.000
_cell.angle_alpha   90.00
_cell.angle_beta   90.00
_cell.angle_gamma   90.00
#
_symmetry.space_group_name_H-M   'P 1'
#
loop_
_entity.id
_entity.type
_entity.pdbx_description
1 polymer ?
#
loop_
_entity_poly.entity_id
_entity_poly.type
_entity_poly.pdbx_seq_one_letter_code
_entity_poly.pdbx_strand_id
1 'polypeptide(L)'
;MNHLWFPATQDTLSKGANPGHWQGHSAQALGELASQLSYDGITTQINSLPTPWSRAVQIEQAIINPHYPTRDQLLDELFGCMAAVGLSDIYHLKLQAELLHFEELCDDSTEPAVRRFATSLRANRPKESQSVLGEPPKDASRWDKLTVFTIDDARTHQSQPIGFASPSSILCPAAQLLWPIAGVPWSDEGRFNDPTPHLSLSQHKQPLANWLEYLKKVILNPQQKVNPSSVDNLCKVLEGFINRLKVQGRPRPEKGERIHKANEIMGGILTHSAAPVKSEDNRCRVVLKDKKAENKPVILVDPSMPRQLQKAES
;
A
#
# COMPACT_ATOMS: atom_id res chain seq x y z
N MET A 1 26.10 -11.15 43.06
CA MET A 1 24.93 -11.65 42.30
C MET A 1 25.19 -11.36 40.84
N ASN A 2 25.11 -12.36 39.96
CA ASN A 2 25.33 -12.14 38.53
C ASN A 2 24.10 -11.46 37.94
N HIS A 3 24.26 -10.22 37.49
CA HIS A 3 23.25 -9.52 36.72
C HIS A 3 23.43 -9.86 35.25
N LEU A 4 22.36 -10.27 34.60
CA LEU A 4 22.33 -10.44 33.14
C LEU A 4 21.84 -9.12 32.55
N TRP A 5 22.60 -8.59 31.60
CA TRP A 5 22.34 -7.28 31.01
C TRP A 5 21.47 -7.44 29.76
N PHE A 6 20.32 -6.77 29.75
CA PHE A 6 19.39 -6.74 28.62
C PHE A 6 19.06 -5.29 28.23
N PRO A 7 18.58 -5.04 27.00
CA PRO A 7 18.03 -3.73 26.65
C PRO A 7 16.89 -3.39 27.60
N ALA A 8 16.87 -2.15 28.11
CA ALA A 8 15.84 -1.72 29.06
C ALA A 8 14.44 -1.84 28.43
N THR A 9 13.62 -2.73 28.96
CA THR A 9 12.23 -2.91 28.51
C THR A 9 11.38 -1.77 29.08
N GLN A 10 10.90 -0.86 28.24
CA GLN A 10 9.88 0.10 28.66
C GLN A 10 8.53 -0.60 28.73
N ASP A 11 7.72 -0.24 29.74
CA ASP A 11 6.44 -0.86 30.11
C ASP A 11 5.30 -0.66 29.09
N THR A 12 5.64 -0.28 27.86
CA THR A 12 4.69 -0.01 26.79
C THR A 12 5.22 -0.55 25.48
N LEU A 13 4.49 -1.48 24.86
CA LEU A 13 4.72 -2.05 23.52
C LEU A 13 4.94 -1.00 22.41
N SER A 14 4.67 0.27 22.68
CA SER A 14 4.75 1.41 21.76
C SER A 14 6.10 2.12 21.73
N LYS A 15 7.00 1.88 22.69
CA LYS A 15 8.31 2.54 22.77
C LYS A 15 9.38 1.48 22.94
N GLY A 16 9.97 1.03 21.83
CA GLY A 16 11.14 0.14 21.87
C GLY A 16 12.23 0.70 22.79
N ALA A 17 13.10 -0.18 23.30
CA ALA A 17 14.20 0.21 24.17
C ALA A 17 15.11 1.26 23.50
N ASN A 18 15.55 2.28 24.25
CA ASN A 18 16.51 3.25 23.75
C ASN A 18 17.85 2.54 23.41
N PRO A 19 18.42 2.71 22.21
CA PRO A 19 19.70 2.11 21.85
C PRO A 19 20.79 2.46 22.88
N GLY A 20 21.56 1.45 23.30
CA GLY A 20 22.66 1.62 24.25
C GLY A 20 22.26 1.69 25.73
N HIS A 21 20.97 1.67 26.08
CA HIS A 21 20.52 1.56 27.46
C HIS A 21 20.35 0.09 27.86
N TRP A 22 21.35 -0.42 28.56
CA TRP A 22 21.34 -1.76 29.15
C TRP A 22 20.94 -1.68 30.62
N GLN A 23 20.02 -2.54 31.03
CA GLN A 23 19.61 -2.69 32.41
C GLN A 23 20.00 -4.10 32.90
N GLY A 24 20.63 -4.15 34.07
CA GLY A 24 20.95 -5.40 34.74
C GLY A 24 19.70 -5.98 35.39
N HIS A 25 19.27 -7.15 34.95
CA HIS A 25 18.17 -7.88 35.56
C HIS A 25 18.70 -9.05 36.40
N SER A 26 18.02 -9.34 37.51
CA SER A 26 18.32 -10.54 38.30
C SER A 26 17.77 -11.78 37.60
N ALA A 27 18.37 -12.95 37.84
CA ALA A 27 17.85 -14.22 37.34
C ALA A 27 16.39 -14.46 37.78
N GLN A 28 16.00 -13.97 38.95
CA GLN A 28 14.64 -14.04 39.46
C GLN A 28 13.68 -13.14 38.66
N ALA A 29 14.06 -11.89 38.36
CA ALA A 29 13.25 -11.00 37.52
C ALA A 29 13.05 -11.54 36.10
N LEU A 30 14.05 -12.25 35.56
CA LEU A 30 13.93 -12.95 34.27
C LEU A 30 13.05 -14.19 34.37
N GLY A 31 13.11 -14.93 35.48
CA GLY A 31 12.19 -16.01 35.77
C GLY A 31 10.75 -15.52 35.86
N GLU A 32 10.52 -14.37 36.50
CA GLU A 32 9.22 -13.71 36.58
C GLU A 32 8.74 -13.26 35.20
N LEU A 33 9.58 -12.60 34.39
CA LEU A 33 9.27 -12.26 32.99
C LEU A 33 8.97 -13.51 32.14
N ALA A 34 9.77 -14.56 32.27
CA ALA A 34 9.54 -15.84 31.57
C ALA A 34 8.25 -16.54 32.03
N SER A 35 7.86 -16.36 33.30
CA SER A 35 6.58 -16.85 33.85
C SER A 35 5.39 -15.97 33.50
N GLN A 36 5.58 -14.67 33.27
CA GLN A 36 4.55 -13.82 32.66
C GLN A 36 4.40 -14.13 31.16
N LEU A 37 5.47 -14.60 30.53
CA LEU A 37 5.46 -15.19 29.19
C LEU A 37 4.98 -16.65 29.22
N SER A 38 4.77 -17.27 30.40
CA SER A 38 4.30 -18.64 30.48
C SER A 38 2.83 -18.68 30.10
N TYR A 39 2.64 -19.14 28.89
CA TYR A 39 1.38 -19.46 28.26
C TYR A 39 0.70 -20.60 29.03
N ASP A 40 -0.24 -20.27 29.91
CA ASP A 40 -1.16 -21.25 30.47
C ASP A 40 -2.21 -21.61 29.40
N GLY A 41 -2.16 -22.86 28.96
CA GLY A 41 -2.90 -23.35 27.81
C GLY A 41 -4.42 -23.35 27.98
N ILE A 42 -5.10 -22.78 26.99
CA ILE A 42 -6.33 -23.37 26.43
C ILE A 42 -6.16 -23.44 24.91
N THR A 43 -6.16 -24.67 24.40
CA THR A 43 -6.33 -25.02 22.98
C THR A 43 -7.67 -24.46 22.47
N THR A 44 -7.65 -23.35 21.72
CA THR A 44 -8.60 -22.98 20.62
C THR A 44 -8.50 -21.53 20.17
N GLN A 45 -7.86 -20.62 20.92
CA GLN A 45 -7.56 -19.29 20.40
C GLN A 45 -6.16 -19.27 19.79
N ILE A 46 -6.12 -19.10 18.47
CA ILE A 46 -4.89 -18.74 17.75
C ILE A 46 -4.47 -17.37 18.30
N ASN A 47 -3.55 -17.36 19.26
CA ASN A 47 -3.00 -16.15 19.90
C ASN A 47 -1.97 -15.42 19.03
N SER A 48 -1.77 -15.86 17.78
CA SER A 48 -1.06 -15.08 16.79
C SER A 48 -2.03 -14.10 16.12
N LEU A 49 -1.66 -12.81 16.12
CA LEU A 49 -2.34 -11.85 15.25
C LEU A 49 -2.28 -12.38 13.81
N PRO A 50 -3.41 -12.59 13.14
CA PRO A 50 -3.42 -12.96 11.74
C PRO A 50 -2.52 -12.03 10.93
N THR A 51 -1.79 -12.57 9.95
CA THR A 51 -0.84 -11.82 9.14
C THR A 51 -1.38 -10.47 8.64
N PRO A 52 -2.63 -10.36 8.13
CA PRO A 52 -3.20 -9.07 7.73
C PRO A 52 -3.22 -8.01 8.84
N TRP A 53 -3.58 -8.39 10.07
CA TRP A 53 -3.64 -7.48 11.22
C TRP A 53 -2.26 -7.12 11.73
N SER A 54 -1.35 -8.10 11.81
CA SER A 54 0.03 -7.83 12.17
C SER A 54 0.67 -6.80 11.23
N ARG A 55 0.34 -6.89 9.93
CA ARG A 55 0.84 -5.99 8.91
C ARG A 55 0.25 -4.58 9.03
N ALA A 56 -1.06 -4.47 9.25
CA ALA A 56 -1.70 -3.18 9.49
C ALA A 56 -1.10 -2.47 10.71
N VAL A 57 -0.85 -3.20 11.79
CA VAL A 57 -0.22 -2.66 13.01
C VAL A 57 1.22 -2.22 12.74
N GLN A 58 2.01 -2.98 11.98
CA GLN A 58 3.36 -2.55 11.61
C GLN A 58 3.37 -1.24 10.82
N ILE A 59 2.48 -1.11 9.83
CA ILE A 59 2.34 0.11 9.03
C ILE A 59 1.87 1.28 9.91
N GLU A 60 0.92 1.05 10.82
CA GLU A 60 0.50 2.04 11.80
C GLU A 60 1.68 2.52 12.65
N GLN A 61 2.51 1.59 13.18
CA GLN A 61 3.69 1.94 13.95
C GLN A 61 4.71 2.73 13.12
N ALA A 62 4.93 2.39 11.86
CA ALA A 62 5.80 3.15 10.97
C ALA A 62 5.29 4.59 10.74
N ILE A 63 3.97 4.79 10.72
CA ILE A 63 3.34 6.11 10.60
C ILE A 63 3.52 6.93 11.89
N ILE A 64 3.22 6.34 13.06
CA ILE A 64 3.14 7.10 14.33
C ILE A 64 4.45 7.20 15.10
N ASN A 65 5.38 6.25 14.91
CA ASN A 65 6.64 6.17 15.65
C ASN A 65 7.84 6.40 14.72
N PRO A 66 8.47 7.59 14.75
CA PRO A 66 9.65 7.91 13.95
C PRO A 66 10.86 6.99 14.18
N HIS A 67 10.92 6.32 15.33
CA HIS A 67 12.03 5.44 15.72
C HIS A 67 11.70 3.95 15.52
N TYR A 68 10.63 3.62 14.81
CA TYR A 68 10.28 2.23 14.54
C TYR A 68 11.38 1.56 13.67
N PRO A 69 11.94 0.40 14.06
CA PRO A 69 13.18 -0.13 13.45
C PRO A 69 13.13 -0.36 11.93
N THR A 70 11.97 -0.71 11.38
CA THR A 70 11.76 -0.95 9.93
C THR A 70 10.91 0.13 9.28
N ARG A 71 10.82 1.31 9.90
CA ARG A 71 9.95 2.40 9.48
C ARG A 71 10.12 2.74 8.00
N ASP A 72 11.35 3.00 7.56
CA ASP A 72 11.60 3.51 6.22
C ASP A 72 11.21 2.47 5.16
N GLN A 73 11.57 1.21 5.37
CA GLN A 73 11.16 0.10 4.52
C GLN A 73 9.63 -0.02 4.44
N LEU A 74 8.94 0.02 5.58
CA LEU A 74 7.48 -0.08 5.64
C LEU A 74 6.77 1.09 4.96
N LEU A 75 7.34 2.29 5.07
CA LEU A 75 6.82 3.47 4.38
C LEU A 75 7.07 3.41 2.88
N ASP A 76 8.24 2.94 2.44
CA ASP A 76 8.51 2.74 1.02
C ASP A 76 7.59 1.65 0.43
N GLU A 77 7.31 0.58 1.17
CA GLU A 77 6.30 -0.43 0.80
C GLU A 77 4.89 0.18 0.69
N LEU A 78 4.50 1.02 1.66
CA LEU A 78 3.23 1.74 1.64
C LEU A 78 3.13 2.65 0.41
N PHE A 79 4.17 3.45 0.15
CA PHE A 79 4.20 4.40 -0.95
C PHE A 79 4.30 3.71 -2.32
N GLY A 80 5.03 2.60 -2.42
CA GLY A 80 5.08 1.79 -3.63
C GLY A 80 3.71 1.19 -3.97
N CYS A 81 2.99 0.69 -2.97
CA CYS A 81 1.62 0.20 -3.16
C CYS A 81 0.66 1.35 -3.51
N MET A 82 0.73 2.48 -2.82
CA MET A 82 -0.05 3.69 -3.15
C MET A 82 0.26 4.20 -4.56
N ALA A 83 1.51 4.12 -5.04
CA ALA A 83 1.86 4.50 -6.40
C ALA A 83 1.28 3.52 -7.43
N ALA A 84 1.29 2.21 -7.14
CA ALA A 84 0.68 1.21 -8.02
C ALA A 84 -0.84 1.41 -8.16
N VAL A 85 -1.53 1.68 -7.04
CA VAL A 85 -2.98 1.97 -7.03
C VAL A 85 -3.27 3.34 -7.66
N GLY A 86 -2.54 4.36 -7.24
CA GLY A 86 -2.74 5.74 -7.69
C GLY A 86 -2.37 5.95 -9.16
N LEU A 87 -1.50 5.13 -9.74
CA LEU A 87 -1.06 5.25 -11.15
C LEU A 87 -1.52 4.08 -12.01
N SER A 88 -2.50 3.29 -11.57
CA SER A 88 -2.95 2.08 -12.29
C SER A 88 -3.25 2.35 -13.76
N ASP A 89 -3.93 3.46 -14.06
CA ASP A 89 -4.35 3.80 -15.43
C ASP A 89 -3.15 4.16 -16.31
N ILE A 90 -2.19 4.89 -15.75
CA ILE A 90 -0.99 5.34 -16.47
C ILE A 90 -0.09 4.14 -16.79
N TYR A 91 -0.06 3.15 -15.90
CA TYR A 91 0.67 1.89 -16.10
C TYR A 91 -0.18 0.79 -16.74
N HIS A 92 -1.43 1.08 -17.12
CA HIS A 92 -2.38 0.11 -17.68
C HIS A 92 -2.54 -1.17 -16.83
N LEU A 93 -2.47 -1.01 -15.52
CA LEU A 93 -2.64 -2.10 -14.56
C LEU A 93 -4.13 -2.45 -14.47
N LYS A 94 -4.44 -3.74 -14.60
CA LYS A 94 -5.79 -4.28 -14.37
C LYS A 94 -6.04 -4.39 -12.86
N LEU A 95 -6.20 -3.24 -12.22
CA LEU A 95 -6.49 -3.14 -10.80
C LEU A 95 -7.97 -3.48 -10.56
N GLN A 96 -8.21 -4.45 -9.68
CA GLN A 96 -9.53 -4.80 -9.20
C GLN A 96 -9.59 -4.59 -7.69
N ALA A 97 -10.81 -4.39 -7.19
CA ALA A 97 -11.08 -4.29 -5.77
C ALA A 97 -12.25 -5.21 -5.41
N GLU A 98 -12.02 -6.08 -4.44
CA GLU A 98 -13.00 -7.02 -3.93
C GLU A 98 -13.34 -6.68 -2.49
N LEU A 99 -14.63 -6.55 -2.20
CA LEU A 99 -15.11 -6.33 -0.84
C LEU A 99 -15.38 -7.69 -0.19
N LEU A 100 -14.65 -7.97 0.88
CA LEU A 100 -14.82 -9.14 1.73
C LEU A 100 -15.63 -8.76 2.97
N HIS A 101 -16.76 -9.41 3.15
CA HIS A 101 -17.59 -9.29 4.34
C HIS A 101 -17.27 -10.45 5.28
N PHE A 102 -16.70 -10.16 6.46
CA PHE A 102 -16.32 -11.24 7.36
C PHE A 102 -17.51 -12.00 7.93
N GLU A 103 -18.67 -11.33 8.07
CA GLU A 103 -19.91 -11.98 8.50
C GLU A 103 -20.33 -13.11 7.53
N GLU A 104 -20.42 -12.80 6.24
CA GLU A 104 -20.73 -13.77 5.18
C GLU A 104 -19.71 -14.93 5.15
N LEU A 105 -18.41 -14.62 5.32
CA LEU A 105 -17.36 -15.65 5.36
C LEU A 105 -17.41 -16.52 6.63
N CYS A 106 -17.90 -15.99 7.76
CA CYS A 106 -18.06 -16.73 9.01
C CYS A 106 -19.30 -17.63 8.99
N ASP A 107 -20.39 -17.16 8.40
CA ASP A 107 -21.70 -17.79 8.55
C ASP A 107 -22.08 -18.66 7.33
N ASP A 108 -21.77 -18.18 6.13
CA ASP A 108 -22.27 -18.78 4.88
C ASP A 108 -21.23 -19.61 4.10
N SER A 109 -19.95 -19.53 4.47
CA SER A 109 -18.89 -20.26 3.76
C SER A 109 -19.03 -21.78 3.92
N THR A 110 -19.17 -22.50 2.80
CA THR A 110 -19.20 -23.98 2.76
C THR A 110 -17.86 -24.62 3.10
N GLU A 111 -16.76 -23.86 3.00
CA GLU A 111 -15.40 -24.32 3.25
C GLU A 111 -15.00 -24.14 4.72
N PRO A 112 -14.81 -25.22 5.51
CA PRO A 112 -14.51 -25.11 6.94
C PRO A 112 -13.22 -24.35 7.26
N ALA A 113 -12.23 -24.39 6.36
CA ALA A 113 -10.97 -23.68 6.52
C ALA A 113 -11.15 -22.16 6.38
N VAL A 114 -11.92 -21.72 5.37
CA VAL A 114 -12.26 -20.31 5.14
C VAL A 114 -13.03 -19.76 6.34
N ARG A 115 -14.01 -20.54 6.82
CA ARG A 115 -14.80 -20.18 7.99
C ARG A 115 -13.93 -19.92 9.22
N ARG A 116 -13.06 -20.88 9.59
CA ARG A 116 -12.16 -20.74 10.74
C ARG A 116 -11.22 -19.54 10.61
N PHE A 117 -10.69 -19.32 9.41
CA PHE A 117 -9.82 -18.18 9.14
C PHE A 117 -10.57 -16.85 9.28
N ALA A 118 -11.77 -16.73 8.70
CA ALA A 118 -12.61 -15.54 8.80
C ALA A 118 -13.04 -15.27 10.25
N THR A 119 -13.41 -16.30 11.01
CA THR A 119 -13.73 -16.17 12.44
C THR A 119 -12.52 -15.67 13.23
N SER A 120 -11.33 -16.22 12.96
CA SER A 120 -10.09 -15.78 13.61
C SER A 120 -9.75 -14.32 13.26
N LEU A 121 -9.91 -13.91 11.99
CA LEU A 121 -9.72 -12.52 11.57
C LEU A 121 -10.71 -11.59 12.27
N ARG A 122 -12.00 -11.92 12.26
CA ARG A 122 -13.05 -11.10 12.87
C ARG A 122 -12.87 -10.93 14.38
N ALA A 123 -12.46 -12.00 15.08
CA ALA A 123 -12.21 -11.99 16.53
C ALA A 123 -10.97 -11.17 16.92
N ASN A 124 -9.96 -11.12 16.05
CA ASN A 124 -8.68 -10.44 16.30
C ASN A 124 -8.59 -9.07 15.60
N ARG A 125 -9.72 -8.48 15.20
CA ARG A 125 -9.71 -7.21 14.47
C ARG A 125 -9.12 -6.06 15.32
N PRO A 126 -8.47 -5.07 14.70
CA PRO A 126 -8.02 -3.87 15.39
C PRO A 126 -9.16 -3.09 16.05
N LYS A 127 -8.83 -2.22 17.00
CA LYS A 127 -9.83 -1.37 17.68
C LYS A 127 -10.23 -0.21 16.76
N GLU A 128 -11.50 0.19 16.78
CA GLU A 128 -11.97 1.36 16.00
C GLU A 128 -11.23 2.66 16.37
N SER A 129 -10.73 2.79 17.60
CA SER A 129 -9.89 3.93 18.03
C SER A 129 -8.56 4.05 17.28
N GLN A 130 -8.15 3.02 16.54
CA GLN A 130 -6.96 3.02 15.68
C GLN A 130 -7.26 3.52 14.25
N SER A 131 -8.53 3.81 13.92
CA SER A 131 -8.93 4.34 12.62
C SER A 131 -8.49 5.80 12.45
N VAL A 132 -7.95 6.12 11.26
CA VAL A 132 -7.73 7.49 10.77
C VAL A 132 -8.94 8.04 10.00
N LEU A 133 -9.91 7.18 9.68
CA LEU A 133 -11.19 7.57 9.11
C LEU A 133 -12.19 7.99 10.20
N GLY A 134 -13.23 8.75 9.82
CA GLY A 134 -14.23 9.33 10.75
C GLY A 134 -15.10 8.32 11.51
N GLU A 135 -16.30 8.63 11.99
CA GLU A 135 -17.13 7.62 12.70
C GLU A 135 -17.90 6.73 11.72
N PRO A 136 -17.97 5.40 11.91
CA PRO A 136 -18.78 4.54 11.06
C PRO A 136 -20.27 4.72 11.42
N PRO A 137 -21.21 4.28 10.57
CA PRO A 137 -22.61 4.19 10.97
C PRO A 137 -22.74 3.40 12.27
N LYS A 138 -23.72 3.78 13.12
CA LYS A 138 -23.99 3.07 14.38
C LYS A 138 -24.12 1.56 14.11
N ASP A 139 -23.42 0.77 14.92
CA ASP A 139 -23.41 -0.71 14.95
C ASP A 139 -22.57 -1.45 13.88
N ALA A 140 -21.73 -0.76 13.11
CA ALA A 140 -20.79 -1.41 12.17
C ALA A 140 -19.32 -1.06 12.50
N SER A 141 -18.45 -2.07 12.70
CA SER A 141 -17.01 -1.82 12.77
C SER A 141 -16.42 -1.80 11.35
N ARG A 142 -15.47 -0.90 11.10
CA ARG A 142 -14.84 -0.78 9.77
C ARG A 142 -13.99 -1.97 9.41
N TRP A 143 -13.51 -2.68 10.42
CA TRP A 143 -12.71 -3.88 10.24
C TRP A 143 -13.57 -5.13 10.02
N ASP A 144 -14.91 -5.05 10.06
CA ASP A 144 -15.78 -6.18 9.69
C ASP A 144 -15.89 -6.37 8.18
N LYS A 145 -15.40 -5.41 7.39
CA LYS A 145 -15.29 -5.49 5.93
C LYS A 145 -13.89 -5.11 5.50
N LEU A 146 -13.31 -5.85 4.56
CA LEU A 146 -12.04 -5.50 3.94
C LEU A 146 -12.20 -5.37 2.45
N THR A 147 -11.73 -4.26 1.90
CA THR A 147 -11.49 -4.19 0.46
C THR A 147 -10.09 -4.71 0.16
N VAL A 148 -9.98 -5.82 -0.56
CA VAL A 148 -8.71 -6.34 -1.05
C VAL A 148 -8.47 -5.82 -2.46
N PHE A 149 -7.26 -5.33 -2.72
CA PHE A 149 -6.82 -4.92 -4.05
C PHE A 149 -6.07 -6.05 -4.71
N THR A 150 -6.43 -6.35 -5.95
CA THR A 150 -5.74 -7.33 -6.78
C THR A 150 -5.31 -6.70 -8.10
N ILE A 151 -4.22 -7.19 -8.67
CA ILE A 151 -3.79 -6.84 -10.03
C ILE A 151 -3.71 -8.10 -10.85
N ASP A 152 -4.37 -8.10 -12.01
CA ASP A 152 -4.18 -9.13 -13.02
C ASP A 152 -2.87 -8.87 -13.76
N ASP A 153 -1.90 -9.76 -13.58
CA ASP A 153 -0.60 -9.60 -14.18
C ASP A 153 -0.64 -9.94 -15.68
N ALA A 154 -0.08 -9.04 -16.49
CA ALA A 154 -0.11 -9.18 -17.95
C ALA A 154 0.78 -10.32 -18.48
N ARG A 155 1.76 -10.80 -17.70
CA ARG A 155 2.67 -11.89 -18.08
C ARG A 155 2.14 -13.24 -17.64
N THR A 156 1.65 -13.36 -16.41
CA THR A 156 1.17 -14.64 -15.85
C THR A 156 -0.30 -14.89 -16.14
N HIS A 157 -1.06 -13.86 -16.51
CA HIS A 157 -2.53 -13.90 -16.62
C HIS A 157 -3.22 -14.34 -15.32
N GLN A 158 -2.54 -14.19 -14.17
CA GLN A 158 -3.06 -14.50 -12.84
C GLN A 158 -3.28 -13.22 -12.05
N SER A 159 -4.31 -13.22 -11.21
CA SER A 159 -4.59 -12.15 -10.26
C SER A 159 -3.79 -12.39 -8.97
N GLN A 160 -3.10 -11.36 -8.47
CA GLN A 160 -2.47 -11.41 -7.15
C GLN A 160 -2.97 -10.31 -6.23
N PRO A 161 -3.16 -10.59 -4.93
CA PRO A 161 -3.46 -9.56 -3.95
C PRO A 161 -2.21 -8.70 -3.71
N ILE A 162 -2.37 -7.38 -3.79
CA ILE A 162 -1.31 -6.41 -3.56
C ILE A 162 -1.43 -5.69 -2.22
N GLY A 163 -2.58 -5.81 -1.56
CA GLY A 163 -2.87 -5.17 -0.29
C GLY A 163 -4.37 -5.03 -0.06
N PHE A 164 -4.74 -4.31 0.99
CA PHE A 164 -6.13 -4.03 1.31
C PHE A 164 -6.32 -2.60 1.83
N ALA A 165 -7.54 -2.10 1.77
CA ALA A 165 -7.89 -0.81 2.33
C ALA A 165 -7.94 -0.89 3.86
N SER A 166 -7.13 -0.07 4.53
CA SER A 166 -6.94 -0.14 5.99
C SER A 166 -7.50 1.10 6.68
N PRO A 167 -8.41 0.95 7.66
CA PRO A 167 -8.89 2.07 8.46
C PRO A 167 -7.81 2.85 9.18
N SER A 168 -6.64 2.27 9.50
CA SER A 168 -5.55 2.94 10.22
C SER A 168 -4.52 3.63 9.31
N SER A 169 -4.45 3.26 8.02
CA SER A 169 -3.40 3.75 7.11
C SER A 169 -3.90 4.10 5.69
N ILE A 170 -5.22 4.09 5.46
CA ILE A 170 -5.91 4.14 4.15
C ILE A 170 -5.65 2.88 3.32
N LEU A 171 -4.40 2.44 3.23
CA LEU A 171 -3.98 1.26 2.49
C LEU A 171 -2.93 0.48 3.28
N CYS A 172 -2.99 -0.85 3.21
CA CYS A 172 -2.02 -1.75 3.82
C CYS A 172 -1.48 -2.68 2.72
N PRO A 173 -0.20 -2.54 2.33
CA PRO A 173 0.39 -3.43 1.33
C PRO A 173 0.45 -4.88 1.83
N ALA A 174 0.36 -5.82 0.90
CA ALA A 174 0.67 -7.22 1.18
C ALA A 174 2.11 -7.34 1.69
N ALA A 175 2.33 -8.20 2.68
CA ALA A 175 3.67 -8.44 3.23
C ALA A 175 4.60 -9.12 2.22
N GLN A 176 4.03 -9.86 1.28
CA GLN A 176 4.73 -10.54 0.21
C GLN A 176 3.87 -10.55 -1.05
N LEU A 177 4.43 -10.09 -2.16
CA LEU A 177 3.92 -10.28 -3.52
C LEU A 177 4.36 -11.65 -4.02
N LEU A 178 3.46 -12.35 -4.71
CA LEU A 178 3.74 -13.67 -5.25
C LEU A 178 4.72 -13.60 -6.43
N TRP A 179 4.65 -12.53 -7.20
CA TRP A 179 5.57 -12.22 -8.30
C TRP A 179 5.65 -10.71 -8.54
N PRO A 180 6.75 -10.21 -9.14
CA PRO A 180 6.84 -8.83 -9.58
C PRO A 180 5.73 -8.48 -10.56
N ILE A 181 5.12 -7.31 -10.40
CA ILE A 181 4.02 -6.84 -11.23
C ILE A 181 4.60 -6.27 -12.53
N ALA A 182 4.15 -6.79 -13.67
CA ALA A 182 4.57 -6.31 -14.97
C ALA A 182 4.29 -4.79 -15.12
N GLY A 183 5.32 -4.04 -15.51
CA GLY A 183 5.24 -2.58 -15.68
C GLY A 183 5.48 -1.77 -14.39
N VAL A 184 5.57 -2.42 -13.23
CA VAL A 184 5.81 -1.76 -11.93
C VAL A 184 7.22 -2.09 -11.43
N PRO A 185 8.25 -1.29 -11.76
CA PRO A 185 9.63 -1.63 -11.46
C PRO A 185 9.99 -1.60 -9.97
N TRP A 186 9.14 -1.01 -9.11
CA TRP A 186 9.29 -1.02 -7.66
C TRP A 186 8.50 -2.15 -6.97
N SER A 187 8.26 -3.26 -7.68
CA SER A 187 7.57 -4.45 -7.14
C SER A 187 8.46 -5.70 -7.12
N ASP A 188 9.78 -5.50 -7.05
CA ASP A 188 10.78 -6.56 -7.06
C ASP A 188 10.97 -7.23 -5.69
N GLU A 189 11.70 -8.36 -5.69
CA GLU A 189 12.00 -9.15 -4.48
C GLU A 189 10.77 -9.57 -3.64
N GLY A 190 9.61 -9.66 -4.28
CA GLY A 190 8.37 -10.06 -3.64
C GLY A 190 7.80 -9.00 -2.68
N ARG A 191 8.16 -7.72 -2.83
CA ARG A 191 7.59 -6.61 -2.04
C ARG A 191 7.48 -5.34 -2.89
N PHE A 192 6.83 -4.31 -2.35
CA PHE A 192 6.93 -2.97 -2.91
C PHE A 192 8.19 -2.27 -2.39
N ASN A 193 8.79 -1.40 -3.19
CA ASN A 193 9.93 -0.57 -2.83
C ASN A 193 9.65 0.90 -3.16
N ASP A 194 10.61 1.79 -2.85
CA ASP A 194 10.49 3.22 -3.15
C ASP A 194 10.20 3.42 -4.65
N PRO A 195 9.03 3.97 -5.03
CA PRO A 195 8.72 4.20 -6.43
C PRO A 195 9.51 5.38 -7.01
N THR A 196 9.98 6.32 -6.19
CA THR A 196 10.49 7.63 -6.66
C THR A 196 11.61 7.61 -7.70
N PRO A 197 12.55 6.63 -7.73
CA PRO A 197 13.58 6.54 -8.76
C PRO A 197 13.02 6.17 -10.14
N HIS A 198 11.85 5.53 -10.17
CA HIS A 198 11.23 4.99 -11.39
C HIS A 198 10.15 5.91 -11.98
N LEU A 199 9.71 6.92 -11.22
CA LEU A 199 8.66 7.82 -11.66
C LEU A 199 9.23 8.98 -12.50
N SER A 200 8.65 9.21 -13.68
CA SER A 200 8.90 10.42 -14.47
C SER A 200 8.21 11.62 -13.83
N LEU A 201 8.87 12.79 -13.83
CA LEU A 201 8.41 14.00 -13.14
C LEU A 201 6.99 14.41 -13.59
N SER A 202 6.80 14.61 -14.90
CA SER A 202 5.54 15.10 -15.46
C SER A 202 4.49 13.98 -15.63
N GLN A 203 4.93 12.79 -16.03
CA GLN A 203 4.01 11.70 -16.35
C GLN A 203 3.48 10.98 -15.11
N HIS A 204 4.30 10.83 -14.06
CA HIS A 204 3.98 9.96 -12.92
C HIS A 204 3.96 10.72 -11.59
N LYS A 205 4.96 11.56 -11.33
CA LYS A 205 5.08 12.23 -10.02
C LYS A 205 3.98 13.27 -9.80
N GLN A 206 3.65 14.08 -10.80
CA GLN A 206 2.59 15.10 -10.69
C GLN A 206 1.19 14.49 -10.46
N PRO A 207 0.71 13.51 -11.25
CA PRO A 207 -0.59 12.89 -11.00
C PRO A 207 -0.67 12.22 -9.62
N LEU A 208 0.40 11.51 -9.22
CA LEU A 208 0.47 10.89 -7.90
C LEU A 208 0.39 11.93 -6.77
N ALA A 209 1.15 13.01 -6.86
CA ALA A 209 1.13 14.08 -5.87
C ALA A 209 -0.26 14.73 -5.76
N ASN A 210 -0.93 14.99 -6.89
CA ASN A 210 -2.28 15.57 -6.91
C ASN A 210 -3.30 14.64 -6.24
N TRP A 211 -3.21 13.33 -6.50
CA TRP A 211 -4.06 12.33 -5.89
C TRP A 211 -3.85 12.25 -4.37
N LEU A 212 -2.60 12.18 -3.91
CA LEU A 212 -2.27 12.17 -2.48
C LEU A 212 -2.72 13.45 -1.75
N GLU A 213 -2.61 14.61 -2.40
CA GLU A 213 -3.13 15.89 -1.88
C GLU A 213 -4.65 15.88 -1.74
N TYR A 214 -5.36 15.25 -2.68
CA TYR A 214 -6.81 15.07 -2.58
C TYR A 214 -7.18 14.14 -1.43
N LEU A 215 -6.47 13.02 -1.26
CA LEU A 215 -6.65 12.15 -0.08
C LEU A 215 -6.44 12.94 1.22
N LYS A 216 -5.36 13.73 1.33
CA LYS A 216 -5.11 14.56 2.52
C LYS A 216 -6.25 15.55 2.80
N LYS A 217 -6.72 16.28 1.78
CA LYS A 217 -7.69 17.38 1.96
C LYS A 217 -9.12 16.91 2.21
N VAL A 218 -9.57 15.93 1.43
CA VAL A 218 -10.98 15.51 1.43
C VAL A 218 -11.22 14.44 2.49
N ILE A 219 -10.24 13.58 2.73
CA ILE A 219 -10.47 12.32 3.43
C ILE A 219 -9.89 12.36 4.84
N LEU A 220 -8.72 12.97 5.01
CA LEU A 220 -8.10 13.18 6.32
C LEU A 220 -8.52 14.50 6.97
N ASN A 221 -9.75 14.97 6.68
CA ASN A 221 -10.25 16.26 7.17
C ASN A 221 -10.25 16.30 8.72
N PRO A 222 -9.60 17.30 9.34
CA PRO A 222 -9.52 17.42 10.79
C PRO A 222 -10.85 17.49 11.55
N GLN A 223 -11.95 17.84 10.89
CA GLN A 223 -13.24 18.05 11.54
C GLN A 223 -14.00 16.74 11.85
N GLN A 224 -13.54 15.60 11.35
CA GLN A 224 -14.20 14.29 11.51
C GLN A 224 -13.27 13.23 12.12
N LYS A 225 -12.33 13.62 12.99
CA LYS A 225 -11.25 12.73 13.48
C LYS A 225 -11.72 11.84 14.64
N VAL A 226 -11.57 10.51 14.49
CA VAL A 226 -11.60 9.54 15.61
C VAL A 226 -10.26 9.54 16.37
N ASN A 227 -9.15 9.64 15.65
CA ASN A 227 -7.79 9.73 16.22
C ASN A 227 -6.98 10.87 15.60
N PRO A 228 -7.00 12.08 16.19
CA PRO A 228 -6.31 13.24 15.63
C PRO A 228 -4.81 13.08 15.46
N SER A 229 -4.15 12.41 16.40
CA SER A 229 -2.69 12.22 16.38
C SER A 229 -2.26 11.31 15.24
N SER A 230 -2.95 10.18 15.04
CA SER A 230 -2.63 9.25 13.95
C SER A 230 -2.88 9.89 12.58
N VAL A 231 -3.96 10.68 12.44
CA VAL A 231 -4.24 11.44 11.23
C VAL A 231 -3.16 12.48 10.95
N ASP A 232 -2.73 13.24 11.96
CA ASP A 232 -1.68 14.25 11.78
C ASP A 232 -0.33 13.62 11.40
N ASN A 233 0.01 12.47 11.99
CA ASN A 233 1.20 11.72 11.62
C ASN A 233 1.11 11.17 10.19
N LEU A 234 -0.03 10.60 9.79
CA LEU A 234 -0.24 10.15 8.41
C LEU A 234 -0.14 11.33 7.43
N CYS A 235 -0.75 12.47 7.73
CA CYS A 235 -0.65 13.68 6.93
C CYS A 235 0.81 14.14 6.76
N LYS A 236 1.62 14.11 7.83
CA LYS A 236 3.06 14.42 7.79
C LYS A 236 3.83 13.44 6.92
N VAL A 237 3.56 12.14 7.07
CA VAL A 237 4.18 11.07 6.26
C VAL A 237 3.87 11.26 4.78
N LEU A 238 2.60 11.50 4.43
CA LEU A 238 2.17 11.79 3.06
C LEU A 238 2.80 13.08 2.52
N GLU A 239 2.91 14.13 3.33
CA GLU A 239 3.58 15.38 2.94
C GLU A 239 5.07 15.19 2.66
N GLY A 240 5.75 14.41 3.50
CA GLY A 240 7.15 14.04 3.29
C GLY A 240 7.33 13.34 1.95
N PHE A 241 6.43 12.42 1.59
CA PHE A 241 6.47 11.75 0.30
C PHE A 241 6.12 12.66 -0.88
N ILE A 242 5.10 13.51 -0.76
CA ILE A 242 4.77 14.52 -1.79
C ILE A 242 5.97 15.45 -2.05
N ASN A 243 6.68 15.87 -1.00
CA ASN A 243 7.89 16.67 -1.12
C ASN A 243 9.03 15.89 -1.79
N ARG A 244 9.20 14.58 -1.51
CA ARG A 244 10.15 13.69 -2.21
C ARG A 244 9.87 13.60 -3.71
N LEU A 245 8.61 13.74 -4.14
CA LEU A 245 8.24 13.73 -5.56
C LEU A 245 8.75 14.96 -6.34
N LYS A 246 9.19 16.04 -5.67
CA LYS A 246 9.77 17.26 -6.27
C LYS A 246 8.92 17.91 -7.37
N VAL A 247 7.60 17.86 -7.23
CA VAL A 247 6.65 18.43 -8.20
C VAL A 247 6.50 19.96 -8.02
N GLN A 248 6.26 20.69 -9.11
CA GLN A 248 6.04 22.15 -9.08
C GLN A 248 4.58 22.49 -9.36
N GLY A 249 3.99 23.35 -8.53
CA GLY A 249 2.60 23.79 -8.69
C GLY A 249 1.57 22.73 -8.27
N ARG A 250 0.36 23.19 -7.92
CA ARG A 250 -0.74 22.35 -7.43
C ARG A 250 -1.93 22.40 -8.40
N PRO A 251 -1.89 21.73 -9.56
CA PRO A 251 -3.10 21.47 -10.31
C PRO A 251 -4.03 20.55 -9.51
N ARG A 252 -5.35 20.70 -9.68
CA ARG A 252 -6.33 19.76 -9.13
C ARG A 252 -6.12 18.38 -9.80
N PRO A 253 -6.34 17.27 -9.08
CA PRO A 253 -6.49 15.99 -9.76
C PRO A 253 -7.68 16.06 -10.72
N GLU A 254 -7.46 15.73 -11.98
CA GLU A 254 -8.53 15.47 -12.95
C GLU A 254 -9.04 14.03 -12.78
N LYS A 255 -10.29 13.76 -13.18
CA LYS A 255 -10.96 12.48 -12.95
C LYS A 255 -10.27 11.36 -13.73
N GLY A 256 -9.66 10.40 -13.02
CA GLY A 256 -9.14 9.15 -13.59
C GLY A 256 -10.22 8.09 -13.81
N GLU A 257 -9.79 6.92 -14.29
CA GLU A 257 -10.69 5.78 -14.37
C GLU A 257 -11.18 5.40 -12.98
N ARG A 258 -12.40 4.86 -12.96
CA ARG A 258 -13.05 4.49 -11.72
C ARG A 258 -12.58 3.10 -11.34
N ILE A 259 -12.07 2.96 -10.12
CA ILE A 259 -11.78 1.63 -9.55
C ILE A 259 -13.12 0.88 -9.44
N HIS A 260 -13.19 -0.36 -9.91
CA HIS A 260 -14.45 -1.12 -9.82
C HIS A 260 -14.83 -1.34 -8.35
N LYS A 261 -16.14 -1.27 -8.01
CA LYS A 261 -16.65 -1.23 -6.61
C LYS A 261 -16.11 -0.08 -5.72
N ALA A 262 -15.41 0.89 -6.30
CA ALA A 262 -14.88 2.11 -5.66
C ALA A 262 -15.75 2.73 -4.55
N ASN A 263 -17.06 2.86 -4.79
CA ASN A 263 -17.97 3.52 -3.85
C ASN A 263 -18.13 2.75 -2.54
N GLU A 264 -17.89 1.45 -2.57
CA GLU A 264 -17.94 0.57 -1.41
C GLU A 264 -16.60 0.55 -0.67
N ILE A 265 -15.51 0.93 -1.35
CA ILE A 265 -14.15 0.98 -0.78
C ILE A 265 -14.04 2.17 0.15
N MET A 266 -14.11 1.90 1.45
CA MET A 266 -13.91 2.92 2.48
C MET A 266 -14.84 4.13 2.27
N GLY A 267 -16.07 3.90 1.79
CA GLY A 267 -17.03 4.98 1.50
C GLY A 267 -16.70 5.84 0.28
N GLY A 268 -16.02 5.30 -0.73
CA GLY A 268 -15.62 6.04 -1.94
C GLY A 268 -14.28 6.75 -1.82
N ILE A 269 -13.49 6.48 -0.78
CA ILE A 269 -12.21 7.13 -0.53
C ILE A 269 -11.21 6.87 -1.68
N LEU A 270 -11.29 5.71 -2.31
CA LEU A 270 -10.41 5.31 -3.42
C LEU A 270 -11.17 5.24 -4.74
N THR A 271 -12.09 6.19 -4.99
CA THR A 271 -12.97 6.11 -6.17
C THR A 271 -12.23 6.24 -7.50
N HIS A 272 -11.10 6.95 -7.50
CA HIS A 272 -10.34 7.28 -8.69
C HIS A 272 -8.87 6.91 -8.53
N SER A 273 -8.32 6.24 -9.52
CA SER A 273 -6.88 6.29 -9.84
C SER A 273 -6.55 7.66 -10.45
N ALA A 274 -5.28 8.05 -10.47
CA ALA A 274 -4.87 9.31 -11.07
C ALA A 274 -5.01 9.22 -12.60
N ALA A 275 -5.87 10.06 -13.18
CA ALA A 275 -5.87 10.26 -14.63
C ALA A 275 -4.56 10.94 -15.05
N PRO A 276 -3.97 10.57 -16.20
CA PRO A 276 -3.09 11.50 -16.89
C PRO A 276 -3.90 12.75 -17.26
N VAL A 277 -3.31 13.93 -17.05
CA VAL A 277 -3.73 15.12 -17.81
C VAL A 277 -3.53 14.75 -19.26
N LYS A 278 -4.62 14.60 -20.03
CA LYS A 278 -4.50 14.67 -21.48
C LYS A 278 -3.92 16.05 -21.73
N SER A 279 -2.63 16.10 -22.09
CA SER A 279 -2.11 17.25 -22.83
C SER A 279 -3.17 17.57 -23.86
N GLU A 280 -3.69 18.81 -23.85
CA GLU A 280 -4.49 19.29 -24.98
C GLU A 280 -3.80 18.81 -26.24
N ASP A 281 -4.58 18.11 -27.05
CA ASP A 281 -4.28 17.46 -28.30
C ASP A 281 -2.97 17.98 -28.93
N ASN A 282 -1.82 17.56 -28.40
CA ASN A 282 -0.56 17.59 -29.12
C ASN A 282 -0.70 16.40 -30.05
N ARG A 283 -1.57 16.61 -31.05
CA ARG A 283 -1.33 16.15 -32.40
C ARG A 283 0.13 16.51 -32.63
N CYS A 284 1.02 15.55 -32.41
CA CYS A 284 2.21 15.40 -33.21
C CYS A 284 1.70 15.26 -34.65
N ARG A 285 1.24 16.37 -35.20
CA ARG A 285 1.12 16.57 -36.61
C ARG A 285 2.57 16.57 -37.02
N VAL A 286 3.02 15.43 -37.53
CA VAL A 286 4.21 15.39 -38.35
C VAL A 286 3.91 16.34 -39.50
N VAL A 287 4.28 17.61 -39.32
CA VAL A 287 4.37 18.54 -40.42
C VAL A 287 5.63 18.09 -41.12
N LEU A 288 5.46 17.29 -42.18
CA LEU A 288 6.45 17.17 -43.23
C LEU A 288 6.67 18.60 -43.73
N LYS A 289 7.66 19.28 -43.16
CA LYS A 289 8.14 20.53 -43.72
C LYS A 289 8.87 20.14 -44.99
N ASP A 290 8.28 20.53 -46.11
CA ASP A 290 8.96 20.51 -47.39
C ASP A 290 10.32 21.22 -47.26
N LYS A 291 11.34 20.47 -47.66
CA LYS A 291 12.68 20.88 -48.10
C LYS A 291 13.39 21.97 -47.28
N LYS A 292 14.37 21.54 -46.49
CA LYS A 292 15.73 22.08 -46.61
C LYS A 292 16.74 20.95 -46.69
N ALA A 293 17.61 21.06 -47.69
CA ALA A 293 18.65 20.13 -48.05
C ALA A 293 19.66 19.93 -46.91
N GLU A 294 20.36 18.79 -46.97
CA GLU A 294 21.40 18.33 -46.07
C GLU A 294 20.91 17.69 -44.76
N ASN A 295 20.36 16.47 -44.86
CA ASN A 295 20.54 15.50 -43.78
C ASN A 295 20.72 14.11 -44.39
N LYS A 296 21.75 13.39 -43.90
CA LYS A 296 22.14 12.05 -44.37
C LYS A 296 20.94 11.09 -44.30
N PRO A 297 20.76 10.21 -45.30
CA PRO A 297 19.65 9.27 -45.27
C PRO A 297 19.75 8.39 -44.03
N VAL A 298 18.72 8.45 -43.18
CA VAL A 298 18.53 7.49 -42.10
C VAL A 298 17.87 6.26 -42.72
N ILE A 299 18.63 5.17 -42.84
CA ILE A 299 18.08 3.88 -43.22
C ILE A 299 17.47 3.27 -41.96
N LEU A 300 16.14 3.24 -41.89
CA LEU A 300 15.42 2.44 -40.92
C LEU A 300 15.42 0.99 -41.42
N VAL A 301 16.34 0.18 -40.91
CA VAL A 301 16.34 -1.27 -41.16
C VAL A 301 15.35 -1.90 -40.19
N ASP A 302 14.23 -2.40 -40.72
CA ASP A 302 13.31 -3.23 -39.97
C ASP A 302 13.99 -4.59 -39.67
N PRO A 303 14.23 -4.97 -38.39
CA PRO A 303 14.86 -6.23 -38.02
C PRO A 303 14.09 -7.48 -38.47
N SER A 304 12.80 -7.33 -38.81
CA SER A 304 11.93 -8.41 -39.24
C SER A 304 11.89 -8.61 -40.76
N MET A 305 12.43 -7.66 -41.53
CA MET A 305 12.38 -7.66 -43.00
C MET A 305 13.03 -8.90 -43.66
N PRO A 306 14.15 -9.46 -43.17
CA PRO A 306 14.76 -10.66 -43.77
C PRO A 306 13.85 -11.90 -43.71
N ARG A 307 13.02 -12.02 -42.67
CA ARG A 307 12.11 -13.16 -42.50
C ARG A 307 10.85 -13.05 -43.37
N GLN A 308 10.47 -11.84 -43.75
CA GLN A 308 9.31 -11.59 -44.60
C GLN A 308 9.62 -11.83 -46.08
N LEU A 309 10.86 -11.57 -46.51
CA LEU A 309 11.31 -11.84 -47.88
C LEU A 309 11.44 -13.34 -48.18
N GLN A 310 11.87 -14.16 -47.21
CA GLN A 310 11.96 -15.62 -47.40
C GLN A 310 10.61 -16.34 -47.53
N LYS A 311 9.53 -15.75 -47.00
CA LYS A 311 8.17 -16.32 -47.13
C LYS A 311 7.50 -15.98 -48.46
N ALA A 312 8.04 -15.02 -49.22
CA ALA A 312 7.49 -14.63 -50.51
C ALA A 312 8.05 -15.45 -51.68
N GLU A 313 9.09 -16.26 -51.45
CA GLU A 313 9.77 -17.07 -52.47
C GLU A 313 9.58 -18.60 -52.28
N SER A 314 8.63 -19.02 -51.44
CA SER A 314 8.25 -20.43 -51.24
C SER A 314 6.80 -20.69 -51.59
#